data_AF-A0A0F4YFE5-F1
#
_entry.id   AF-A0A0F4YFE5-F1
#
_cell.length_a   1.000
_cell.length_b   1.000
_cell.length_c   1.000
_cell.angle_alpha   90.00
_cell.angle_beta   90.00
_cell.angle_gamma   90.00
#
_symmetry.space_group_name_H-M   'P 1'
#
loop_
_entity.id
_entity.type
_entity.pdbx_description
1 polymer ?
#
loop_
_entity_poly.entity_id
_entity_poly.type
_entity_poly.pdbx_seq_one_letter_code
_entity_poly.pdbx_strand_id
1 'polypeptide(L)'
;PKVELRRLEDIYSDRYVVSVDHLEFGNVLAVTYDDSSISFFDPKTMVSFNGVDDTNTVTSMAQAGFHYPLDASGVHVSFSPNSCLAVVLDGEWQVRLRMMEHSFCTEEGLYDENKFSAAVAALALAFCRGCGSDINTDDILMILLRQLTPDAQNAFINEVYRALPINCNFTVEQDKLMNHPYIPRCLSLQAALGFKNYHTPRSLPSSVSWAILHLRHASVLFAYFFQYNKGPKETEPHDPDVLRMVLGNTKWALDFSYYILDELFELAEEFEPVFSDQEAFAQKVKSTNSLSLILLLSSMSRAFLRFICRGLRGVYAGYTTTPLSGEARVYYTELYQTIDASPIRIDVYEKFLAGVDSAVRHAYQGAGFGDNERPAPEKELLVNSRIPAVLIPAVATLLRQKVPSLKPDINRMAIYLGDYSWLGFCNDRRTEFYRRTQEVDVLKKLPLRSFHSRTSSTEPDGNGARERAQHGQPRRRCTRCCEISGDVTTPRSFLSYRLIAKLQLIRSCLCGGMWTLESGTSSTPSSQTLPSHNSARGENAEANGTGQVFGAST
;
A
#
# COMPACT_ATOMS: atom_id res chain seq x y z
N PRO A 1 42.35 -11.07 7.71
CA PRO A 1 41.86 -12.39 7.26
C PRO A 1 42.21 -12.61 5.79
N LYS A 2 42.94 -13.69 5.47
CA LYS A 2 43.27 -14.06 4.09
C LYS A 2 42.12 -14.93 3.57
N VAL A 3 41.42 -14.46 2.52
CA VAL A 3 40.36 -15.23 1.86
C VAL A 3 41.04 -16.16 0.85
N GLU A 4 40.97 -17.47 1.08
CA GLU A 4 41.49 -18.48 0.16
C GLU A 4 40.31 -19.18 -0.52
N LEU A 5 40.30 -19.17 -1.85
CA LEU A 5 39.28 -19.86 -2.64
C LEU A 5 39.65 -21.35 -2.71
N ARG A 6 38.76 -22.22 -2.23
CA ARG A 6 38.89 -23.67 -2.33
C ARG A 6 38.00 -24.19 -3.44
N ARG A 7 38.58 -24.90 -4.41
CA ARG A 7 37.81 -25.63 -5.43
C ARG A 7 37.03 -26.77 -4.78
N LEU A 8 35.75 -26.89 -5.12
CA LEU A 8 34.87 -28.01 -4.74
C LEU A 8 34.83 -29.07 -5.85
N GLU A 9 34.16 -30.19 -5.60
CA GLU A 9 33.96 -31.23 -6.60
C GLU A 9 33.14 -30.72 -7.80
N ASP A 10 33.47 -31.22 -8.99
CA ASP A 10 32.81 -30.81 -10.22
C ASP A 10 31.40 -31.42 -10.29
N ILE A 11 30.43 -30.62 -10.73
CA ILE A 11 29.05 -31.04 -10.92
C ILE A 11 28.78 -31.06 -12.42
N TYR A 12 28.30 -32.21 -12.89
CA TYR A 12 28.02 -32.43 -14.31
C TYR A 12 26.55 -32.16 -14.61
N SER A 13 26.29 -31.51 -15.74
CA SER A 13 24.96 -31.24 -16.26
C SER A 13 24.92 -31.63 -17.73
N ASP A 14 23.86 -32.33 -18.13
CA ASP A 14 23.61 -32.70 -19.53
C ASP A 14 23.08 -31.53 -20.38
N ARG A 15 22.83 -30.38 -19.73
CA ARG A 15 22.30 -29.15 -20.31
C ARG A 15 23.29 -28.00 -20.18
N TYR A 16 23.26 -27.07 -21.13
CA TYR A 16 24.14 -25.92 -21.12
C TYR A 16 23.64 -24.86 -20.15
N VAL A 17 24.51 -24.41 -19.25
CA VAL A 17 24.20 -23.35 -18.30
C VAL A 17 24.28 -21.99 -19.00
N VAL A 18 23.17 -21.25 -18.97
CA VAL A 18 23.04 -19.90 -19.54
C VAL A 18 23.22 -18.83 -18.47
N SER A 19 22.66 -19.03 -17.28
CA SER A 19 22.82 -18.11 -16.15
C SER A 19 22.92 -18.84 -14.82
N VAL A 20 23.59 -18.20 -13.86
CA VAL A 20 23.68 -18.64 -12.46
C VAL A 20 23.43 -17.43 -11.57
N ASP A 21 22.38 -17.49 -10.76
CA ASP A 21 21.89 -16.36 -9.99
C ASP A 21 21.68 -16.76 -8.52
N HIS A 22 22.14 -15.91 -7.59
CA HIS A 22 21.84 -16.09 -6.17
C HIS A 22 20.49 -15.45 -5.85
N LEU A 23 19.54 -16.26 -5.39
CA LEU A 23 18.20 -15.82 -5.01
C LEU A 23 18.00 -15.90 -3.49
N GLU A 24 16.93 -15.28 -3.01
CA GLU A 24 16.47 -15.37 -1.62
C GLU A 24 17.57 -15.13 -0.57
N PHE A 25 18.33 -14.04 -0.73
CA PHE A 25 19.43 -13.65 0.16
C PHE A 25 20.57 -14.67 0.21
N GLY A 26 20.81 -15.35 -0.92
CA GLY A 26 21.89 -16.31 -1.08
C GLY A 26 21.62 -17.67 -0.44
N ASN A 27 20.36 -17.99 -0.13
CA ASN A 27 19.95 -19.32 0.32
C ASN A 27 19.63 -20.27 -0.83
N VAL A 28 19.44 -19.74 -2.05
CA VAL A 28 19.11 -20.51 -3.24
C VAL A 28 20.03 -20.09 -4.38
N LEU A 29 20.57 -21.08 -5.10
CA LEU A 29 21.26 -20.88 -6.37
C LEU A 29 20.31 -21.30 -7.49
N ALA A 30 19.90 -20.36 -8.33
CA ALA A 30 19.15 -20.66 -9.54
C ALA A 30 20.10 -20.84 -10.72
N VAL A 31 19.95 -21.95 -11.43
CA VAL A 31 20.69 -22.25 -12.65
C VAL A 31 19.68 -22.31 -13.79
N THR A 32 19.88 -21.44 -14.77
CA THR A 32 19.05 -21.37 -15.97
C THR A 32 19.77 -22.07 -17.10
N TYR A 33 19.07 -22.97 -17.80
CA TYR A 33 19.63 -23.75 -18.89
C TYR A 33 19.20 -23.25 -20.27
N ASP A 34 19.80 -23.79 -21.31
CA ASP A 34 19.50 -23.49 -22.72
C ASP A 34 18.09 -23.90 -23.16
N ASP A 35 17.52 -24.93 -22.54
CA ASP A 35 16.10 -25.28 -22.65
C ASP A 35 15.17 -24.30 -21.90
N SER A 36 15.74 -23.30 -21.23
CA SER A 36 15.06 -22.27 -20.42
C SER A 36 14.36 -22.79 -19.17
N SER A 37 14.64 -24.01 -18.77
CA SER A 37 14.33 -24.49 -17.44
C SER A 37 15.19 -23.76 -16.40
N ILE A 38 14.63 -23.61 -15.21
CA ILE A 38 15.32 -23.03 -14.05
C ILE A 38 15.32 -24.11 -12.97
N SER A 39 16.51 -24.56 -12.57
CA SER A 39 16.67 -25.50 -11.46
C SER A 39 17.27 -24.78 -10.26
N PHE A 40 16.87 -25.18 -9.06
CA PHE A 40 17.29 -24.55 -7.82
C PHE A 40 18.16 -25.49 -7.00
N PHE A 41 19.22 -24.96 -6.42
CA PHE A 41 20.19 -25.71 -5.63
C PHE A 41 20.51 -25.01 -4.31
N ASP A 42 20.85 -25.79 -3.29
CA ASP A 42 21.48 -25.27 -2.08
C ASP A 42 22.90 -24.73 -2.43
N PRO A 43 23.21 -23.45 -2.17
CA PRO A 43 24.49 -22.86 -2.59
C PRO A 43 25.74 -23.44 -1.92
N LYS A 44 25.60 -24.15 -0.79
CA LYS A 44 26.73 -24.73 -0.03
C LYS A 44 27.00 -26.16 -0.44
N THR A 45 25.95 -26.93 -0.71
CA THR A 45 26.02 -28.36 -0.97
C THR A 45 25.76 -28.73 -2.43
N MET A 46 25.18 -27.80 -3.21
CA MET A 46 24.72 -27.99 -4.59
C MET A 46 23.71 -29.14 -4.75
N VAL A 47 23.02 -29.51 -3.68
CA VAL A 47 21.90 -30.44 -3.73
C VAL A 47 20.70 -29.73 -4.37
N SER A 48 20.06 -30.39 -5.36
CA SER A 48 18.86 -29.87 -6.02
C SER A 48 17.68 -29.82 -5.06
N PHE A 49 16.92 -28.73 -5.08
CA PHE A 49 15.62 -28.67 -4.42
C PHE A 49 14.58 -29.37 -5.30
N ASN A 50 14.07 -30.51 -4.84
CA ASN A 50 13.09 -31.32 -5.57
C ASN A 50 11.69 -31.30 -4.92
N GLY A 51 11.40 -30.28 -4.12
CA GLY A 51 10.15 -30.14 -3.38
C GLY A 51 10.33 -30.24 -1.86
N VAL A 52 9.20 -30.36 -1.15
CA VAL A 52 9.15 -30.34 0.31
C VAL A 52 9.60 -31.70 0.89
N ASP A 53 10.89 -31.85 1.15
CA ASP A 53 11.43 -33.02 1.85
C ASP A 53 11.22 -32.94 3.38
N ASP A 54 11.27 -31.74 3.95
CA ASP A 54 11.00 -31.46 5.37
C ASP A 54 9.94 -30.36 5.52
N THR A 55 8.78 -30.71 6.07
CA THR A 55 7.69 -29.77 6.35
C THR A 55 7.90 -28.99 7.65
N ASN A 56 8.84 -29.39 8.51
CA ASN A 56 9.11 -28.72 9.79
C ASN A 56 10.03 -27.51 9.65
N THR A 57 10.90 -27.51 8.63
CA THR A 57 11.89 -26.46 8.41
C THR A 57 11.80 -25.91 6.99
N VAL A 58 11.36 -24.66 6.85
CA VAL A 58 11.27 -23.97 5.57
C VAL A 58 12.32 -22.87 5.50
N THR A 59 13.22 -22.96 4.53
CA THR A 59 14.32 -21.99 4.33
C THR A 59 14.17 -21.17 3.04
N SER A 60 13.40 -21.66 2.06
CA SER A 60 13.18 -20.98 0.79
C SER A 60 11.87 -21.39 0.10
N MET A 61 11.43 -20.62 -0.90
CA MET A 61 10.30 -20.99 -1.75
C MET A 61 10.63 -22.19 -2.65
N ALA A 62 11.87 -22.27 -3.16
CA ALA A 62 12.32 -23.42 -3.95
C ALA A 62 12.22 -24.74 -3.16
N GLN A 63 12.70 -24.75 -1.90
CA GLN A 63 12.54 -25.90 -1.01
C GLN A 63 11.06 -26.21 -0.72
N ALA A 64 10.21 -25.18 -0.69
CA ALA A 64 8.78 -25.38 -0.49
C ALA A 64 8.03 -25.91 -1.75
N GLY A 65 8.74 -26.15 -2.86
CA GLY A 65 8.19 -26.70 -4.11
C GLY A 65 7.73 -25.66 -5.12
N PHE A 66 8.04 -24.37 -4.90
CA PHE A 66 7.72 -23.36 -5.91
C PHE A 66 8.71 -23.45 -7.07
N HIS A 67 8.22 -23.37 -8.29
CA HIS A 67 9.02 -23.50 -9.50
C HIS A 67 8.56 -22.57 -10.61
N TYR A 68 9.40 -22.36 -11.63
CA TYR A 68 9.00 -21.62 -12.83
C TYR A 68 8.47 -22.61 -13.88
N PRO A 69 7.33 -22.31 -14.53
CA PRO A 69 6.83 -23.15 -15.61
C PRO A 69 7.79 -23.15 -16.81
N LEU A 70 7.85 -24.29 -17.50
CA LEU A 70 8.60 -24.46 -18.75
C LEU A 70 7.84 -23.79 -19.90
N ASP A 71 8.03 -22.48 -20.04
CA ASP A 71 7.57 -21.72 -21.20
C ASP A 71 8.64 -21.68 -22.31
N ALA A 72 8.29 -21.12 -23.47
CA ALA A 72 9.14 -21.02 -24.66
C ALA A 72 10.58 -20.57 -24.39
N SER A 73 11.50 -21.09 -25.22
CA SER A 73 12.95 -20.93 -25.08
C SER A 73 13.40 -19.46 -25.04
N GLY A 74 13.96 -19.07 -23.90
CA GLY A 74 14.69 -17.86 -23.56
C GLY A 74 16.19 -17.94 -23.77
N VAL A 75 16.77 -16.86 -24.26
CA VAL A 75 18.23 -16.64 -24.33
C VAL A 75 18.75 -15.95 -23.07
N HIS A 76 17.92 -15.13 -22.42
CA HIS A 76 18.28 -14.40 -21.20
C HIS A 76 17.13 -14.43 -20.19
N VAL A 77 17.47 -14.45 -18.90
CA VAL A 77 16.52 -14.35 -17.79
C VAL A 77 16.97 -13.29 -16.80
N SER A 78 16.01 -12.62 -16.16
CA SER A 78 16.23 -11.75 -15.01
C SER A 78 15.12 -11.98 -13.99
N PHE A 79 15.48 -12.13 -12.72
CA PHE A 79 14.53 -12.34 -11.64
C PHE A 79 14.04 -11.03 -11.03
N SER A 80 12.82 -11.04 -10.51
CA SER A 80 12.30 -9.96 -9.67
C SER A 80 13.02 -9.95 -8.31
N PRO A 81 12.89 -8.87 -7.52
CA PRO A 81 13.68 -8.71 -6.31
C PRO A 81 13.49 -9.78 -5.24
N ASN A 82 12.28 -10.33 -5.08
CA ASN A 82 12.02 -11.50 -4.21
C ASN A 82 11.98 -12.80 -5.00
N SER A 83 12.36 -12.74 -6.28
CA SER A 83 12.46 -13.87 -7.19
C SER A 83 11.16 -14.65 -7.39
N CYS A 84 9.99 -14.04 -7.18
CA CYS A 84 8.69 -14.64 -7.48
C CYS A 84 8.31 -14.54 -8.96
N LEU A 85 8.93 -13.62 -9.70
CA LEU A 85 8.73 -13.44 -11.13
C LEU A 85 10.08 -13.50 -11.84
N ALA A 86 10.08 -13.94 -13.08
CA ALA A 86 11.22 -13.91 -13.97
C ALA A 86 10.81 -13.30 -15.31
N VAL A 87 11.65 -12.45 -15.87
CA VAL A 87 11.48 -11.93 -17.22
C VAL A 87 12.46 -12.66 -18.12
N VAL A 88 11.95 -13.25 -19.19
CA VAL A 88 12.72 -14.03 -20.16
C VAL A 88 12.66 -13.36 -21.51
N LEU A 89 13.81 -13.23 -22.16
CA LEU A 89 13.91 -12.77 -23.56
C LEU A 89 14.02 -14.00 -24.46
N ASP A 90 13.02 -14.26 -25.28
CA ASP A 90 13.01 -15.43 -26.17
C ASP A 90 13.88 -15.24 -27.42
N GLY A 91 14.02 -16.32 -28.20
CA GLY A 91 14.77 -16.30 -29.47
C GLY A 91 14.21 -15.34 -30.52
N GLU A 92 12.97 -14.86 -30.37
CA GLU A 92 12.32 -13.87 -31.23
C GLU A 92 12.44 -12.43 -30.67
N TRP A 93 13.31 -12.23 -29.67
CA TRP A 93 13.49 -10.95 -28.97
C TRP A 93 12.21 -10.43 -28.29
N GLN A 94 11.27 -11.32 -27.97
CA GLN A 94 10.07 -10.97 -27.22
C GLN A 94 10.30 -11.17 -25.73
N VAL A 95 9.81 -10.21 -24.96
CA VAL A 95 9.89 -10.22 -23.50
C VAL A 95 8.69 -10.98 -22.95
N ARG A 96 8.93 -12.07 -22.23
CA ARG A 96 7.91 -12.89 -21.56
C ARG A 96 8.07 -12.81 -20.05
N LEU A 97 6.94 -12.61 -19.36
CA LEU A 97 6.90 -12.64 -17.89
C LEU A 97 6.48 -14.03 -17.44
N ARG A 98 7.34 -14.69 -16.66
CA ARG A 98 7.09 -15.96 -15.98
C ARG A 98 6.84 -15.71 -14.51
N MET A 99 5.87 -16.43 -13.95
CA MET A 99 5.51 -16.38 -12.54
C MET A 99 5.89 -17.70 -11.90
N MET A 100 6.44 -17.70 -10.68
CA MET A 100 6.59 -18.95 -9.93
C MET A 100 5.23 -19.55 -9.66
N GLU A 101 5.09 -20.85 -9.83
CA GLU A 101 3.87 -21.61 -9.58
C GLU A 101 4.08 -22.58 -8.41
N HIS A 102 3.00 -22.83 -7.68
CA HIS A 102 2.93 -23.84 -6.64
C HIS A 102 1.53 -24.45 -6.65
N SER A 103 1.44 -25.77 -6.50
CA SER A 103 0.17 -26.48 -6.57
C SER A 103 -0.67 -26.38 -5.30
N PHE A 104 -0.12 -25.83 -4.21
CA PHE A 104 -0.76 -25.68 -2.89
C PHE A 104 -1.55 -26.92 -2.46
N CYS A 105 -1.01 -28.10 -2.77
CA CYS A 105 -1.60 -29.41 -2.45
C CYS A 105 -2.90 -29.74 -3.20
N THR A 106 -3.05 -29.24 -4.43
CA THR A 106 -4.13 -29.65 -5.35
C THR A 106 -3.72 -30.76 -6.32
N GLU A 107 -2.47 -31.23 -6.25
CA GLU A 107 -2.00 -32.38 -7.02
C GLU A 107 -2.62 -33.68 -6.52
N GLU A 108 -3.13 -34.50 -7.44
CA GLU A 108 -3.69 -35.85 -7.21
C GLU A 108 -4.93 -35.95 -6.28
N GLY A 109 -5.55 -34.82 -5.92
CA GLY A 109 -6.83 -34.79 -5.20
C GLY A 109 -6.75 -35.06 -3.69
N LEU A 110 -5.55 -35.13 -3.12
CA LEU A 110 -5.34 -35.30 -1.67
C LEU A 110 -4.70 -34.04 -1.09
N TYR A 111 -5.49 -33.28 -0.33
CA TYR A 111 -5.02 -32.08 0.39
C TYR A 111 -4.05 -32.48 1.51
N ASP A 112 -2.84 -31.92 1.48
CA ASP A 112 -1.80 -32.08 2.50
C ASP A 112 -1.61 -30.75 3.24
N GLU A 113 -2.10 -30.69 4.48
CA GLU A 113 -2.03 -29.49 5.33
C GLU A 113 -0.58 -29.09 5.66
N ASN A 114 0.34 -30.04 5.79
CA ASN A 114 1.73 -29.76 6.16
C ASN A 114 2.46 -29.07 5.00
N LYS A 115 2.25 -29.55 3.77
CA LYS A 115 2.80 -28.92 2.56
C LYS A 115 2.18 -27.55 2.30
N PHE A 116 0.89 -27.37 2.55
CA PHE A 116 0.24 -26.06 2.46
C PHE A 116 0.84 -25.08 3.48
N SER A 117 0.97 -25.50 4.74
CA SER A 117 1.59 -24.70 5.81
C SER A 117 3.03 -24.33 5.46
N ALA A 118 3.81 -25.27 4.93
CA ALA A 118 5.19 -25.02 4.48
C ALA A 118 5.24 -23.98 3.35
N ALA A 119 4.33 -24.05 2.37
CA ALA A 119 4.25 -23.08 1.28
C ALA A 119 3.87 -21.67 1.77
N VAL A 120 2.90 -21.57 2.68
CA VAL A 120 2.52 -20.30 3.31
C VAL A 120 3.68 -19.72 4.13
N ALA A 121 4.39 -20.56 4.89
CA ALA A 121 5.56 -20.15 5.65
C ALA A 121 6.71 -19.66 4.74
N ALA A 122 6.93 -20.30 3.58
CA ALA A 122 7.94 -19.90 2.61
C ALA A 122 7.64 -18.51 2.02
N LEU A 123 6.40 -18.28 1.61
CA LEU A 123 5.96 -16.96 1.13
C LEU A 123 6.09 -15.91 2.23
N ALA A 124 5.71 -16.26 3.47
CA ALA A 124 5.79 -15.32 4.59
C ALA A 124 7.25 -14.95 4.86
N LEU A 125 8.16 -15.93 4.83
CA LEU A 125 9.59 -15.72 4.96
C LEU A 125 10.14 -14.83 3.84
N ALA A 126 9.76 -15.07 2.59
CA ALA A 126 10.13 -14.21 1.45
C ALA A 126 9.67 -12.76 1.67
N PHE A 127 8.42 -12.57 2.12
CA PHE A 127 7.89 -11.24 2.43
C PHE A 127 8.64 -10.57 3.59
N CYS A 128 8.95 -11.31 4.65
CA CYS A 128 9.70 -10.80 5.80
C CYS A 128 11.10 -10.33 5.39
N ARG A 129 11.78 -11.09 4.53
CA ARG A 129 13.09 -10.72 3.99
C ARG A 129 13.00 -9.47 3.09
N GLY A 130 11.98 -9.37 2.24
CA GLY A 130 11.69 -8.17 1.46
C GLY A 130 11.45 -6.93 2.33
N CYS A 131 10.77 -7.09 3.48
CA CYS A 131 10.56 -6.01 4.44
C CYS A 131 11.86 -5.47 5.05
N GLY A 132 12.88 -6.31 5.25
CA GLY A 132 14.16 -5.93 5.85
C GLY A 132 15.15 -5.25 4.89
N SER A 133 14.89 -5.29 3.58
CA SER A 133 15.84 -4.87 2.53
C SER A 133 15.42 -3.62 1.76
N ASP A 134 14.32 -2.96 2.15
CA ASP A 134 13.70 -1.83 1.43
C ASP A 134 13.38 -2.11 -0.04
N ILE A 135 13.25 -3.40 -0.37
CA ILE A 135 12.91 -3.91 -1.70
C ILE A 135 11.38 -3.89 -1.91
N ASN A 136 10.94 -3.76 -3.16
CA ASN A 136 9.52 -3.90 -3.51
C ASN A 136 9.06 -5.35 -3.33
N THR A 137 7.89 -5.55 -2.72
CA THR A 137 7.24 -6.85 -2.47
C THR A 137 6.01 -7.10 -3.35
N ASP A 138 5.82 -6.30 -4.40
CA ASP A 138 4.70 -6.44 -5.34
C ASP A 138 4.73 -7.77 -6.13
N ASP A 139 5.91 -8.36 -6.35
CA ASP A 139 6.06 -9.67 -6.98
C ASP A 139 5.48 -10.80 -6.09
N ILE A 140 5.65 -10.73 -4.77
CA ILE A 140 4.99 -11.63 -3.82
C ILE A 140 3.48 -11.41 -3.85
N LEU A 141 3.02 -10.15 -3.85
CA LEU A 141 1.59 -9.83 -3.96
C LEU A 141 0.95 -10.44 -5.21
N MET A 142 1.67 -10.47 -6.33
CA MET A 142 1.19 -11.12 -7.55
C MET A 142 0.95 -12.61 -7.38
N ILE A 143 1.82 -13.34 -6.66
CA ILE A 143 1.60 -14.76 -6.33
C ILE A 143 0.34 -14.92 -5.48
N LEU A 144 0.22 -14.13 -4.41
CA LEU A 144 -0.91 -14.20 -3.48
C LEU A 144 -2.25 -13.93 -4.17
N LEU A 145 -2.30 -12.94 -5.07
CA LEU A 145 -3.53 -12.57 -5.78
C LEU A 145 -3.92 -13.55 -6.88
N ARG A 146 -2.95 -14.24 -7.50
CA ARG A 146 -3.22 -15.18 -8.61
C ARG A 146 -3.43 -16.62 -8.17
N GLN A 147 -2.76 -17.07 -7.11
CA GLN A 147 -2.71 -18.48 -6.77
C GLN A 147 -3.38 -18.83 -5.44
N LEU A 148 -3.57 -17.86 -4.53
CA LEU A 148 -4.22 -18.13 -3.24
C LEU A 148 -5.70 -17.73 -3.23
N THR A 149 -6.51 -18.58 -2.60
CA THR A 149 -7.89 -18.25 -2.22
C THR A 149 -7.92 -17.19 -1.11
N PRO A 150 -9.03 -16.47 -0.90
CA PRO A 150 -9.14 -15.48 0.18
C PRO A 150 -8.83 -16.05 1.58
N ASP A 151 -9.21 -17.29 1.86
CA ASP A 151 -8.92 -17.94 3.14
C ASP A 151 -7.43 -18.24 3.30
N ALA A 152 -6.77 -18.71 2.23
CA ALA A 152 -5.33 -18.93 2.21
C ALA A 152 -4.54 -17.61 2.31
N GLN A 153 -5.03 -16.54 1.69
CA GLN A 153 -4.47 -15.19 1.86
C GLN A 153 -4.56 -14.75 3.33
N ASN A 154 -5.66 -15.06 4.02
CA ASN A 154 -5.80 -14.75 5.45
C ASN A 154 -4.84 -15.57 6.32
N ALA A 155 -4.67 -16.86 6.03
CA ALA A 155 -3.67 -17.70 6.71
C ALA A 155 -2.25 -17.12 6.54
N PHE A 156 -1.92 -16.68 5.31
CA PHE A 156 -0.67 -16.01 5.01
C PHE A 156 -0.48 -14.70 5.79
N ILE A 157 -1.47 -13.82 5.86
CA ILE A 157 -1.37 -12.57 6.64
C ILE A 157 -1.11 -12.92 8.12
N ASN A 158 -1.84 -13.89 8.67
CA ASN A 158 -1.64 -14.31 10.05
C ASN A 158 -0.22 -14.82 10.31
N GLU A 159 0.36 -15.53 9.34
CA GLU A 159 1.72 -16.03 9.38
C GLU A 159 2.76 -14.90 9.30
N VAL A 160 2.55 -13.90 8.43
CA VAL A 160 3.41 -12.71 8.34
C VAL A 160 3.47 -11.95 9.67
N TYR A 161 2.32 -11.75 10.33
CA TYR A 161 2.29 -11.09 11.64
C TYR A 161 2.99 -11.92 12.74
N ARG A 162 2.96 -13.25 12.63
CA ARG A 162 3.69 -14.16 13.52
C ARG A 162 5.21 -14.07 13.28
N ALA A 163 5.62 -14.02 12.02
CA ALA A 163 7.03 -14.02 11.61
C ALA A 163 7.75 -12.66 11.82
N LEU A 164 7.03 -11.53 11.76
CA LEU A 164 7.59 -10.17 11.96
C LEU A 164 7.47 -9.65 13.42
N PRO A 165 7.50 -10.57 14.40
CA PRO A 165 6.88 -10.46 15.73
C PRO A 165 6.19 -9.11 16.05
N ILE A 166 5.11 -8.79 15.32
CA ILE A 166 4.41 -7.51 15.51
C ILE A 166 3.49 -7.64 16.72
N ASN A 167 3.87 -7.00 17.82
CA ASN A 167 3.01 -6.90 18.99
C ASN A 167 1.81 -5.99 18.66
N CYS A 168 0.64 -6.57 18.45
CA CYS A 168 -0.58 -5.83 18.11
C CYS A 168 -1.17 -5.06 19.31
N ASN A 169 -0.59 -5.15 20.51
CA ASN A 169 -0.98 -4.38 21.69
C ASN A 169 -0.13 -3.10 21.83
N PHE A 170 -0.66 -1.96 21.38
CA PHE A 170 0.00 -0.64 21.48
C PHE A 170 -0.52 0.20 22.65
N THR A 171 -1.02 -0.41 23.72
CA THR A 171 -1.50 0.34 24.87
C THR A 171 -0.37 0.97 25.70
N VAL A 172 0.81 0.32 25.75
CA VAL A 172 1.96 0.74 26.57
C VAL A 172 3.06 1.42 25.73
N GLU A 173 3.46 0.84 24.59
CA GLU A 173 4.63 1.29 23.82
C GLU A 173 4.29 2.15 22.59
N GLN A 174 3.47 3.17 22.79
CA GLN A 174 2.92 3.98 21.69
C GLN A 174 3.99 4.77 20.92
N ASP A 175 5.09 5.16 21.57
CA ASP A 175 6.14 5.93 20.91
C ASP A 175 6.93 5.09 19.89
N LYS A 176 6.98 3.77 20.07
CA LYS A 176 7.63 2.86 19.11
C LYS A 176 6.79 2.65 17.85
N LEU A 177 5.47 2.84 17.94
CA LEU A 177 4.53 2.64 16.83
C LEU A 177 4.88 3.49 15.60
N MET A 178 5.29 4.75 15.82
CA MET A 178 5.59 5.70 14.73
C MET A 178 6.80 5.26 13.89
N ASN A 179 7.80 4.66 14.55
CA ASN A 179 9.07 4.29 13.93
C ASN A 179 9.19 2.79 13.62
N HIS A 180 8.13 2.01 13.84
CA HIS A 180 8.17 0.57 13.59
C HIS A 180 8.35 0.29 12.09
N PRO A 181 9.40 -0.44 11.67
CA PRO A 181 9.71 -0.63 10.26
C PRO A 181 8.71 -1.53 9.53
N TYR A 182 8.20 -2.55 10.21
CA TYR A 182 7.36 -3.59 9.57
C TYR A 182 5.85 -3.32 9.54
N ILE A 183 5.30 -2.56 10.51
CA ILE A 183 3.86 -2.24 10.57
C ILE A 183 3.33 -1.65 9.25
N PRO A 184 3.93 -0.61 8.64
CA PRO A 184 3.43 -0.08 7.38
C PRO A 184 3.51 -1.10 6.24
N ARG A 185 4.47 -2.03 6.26
CA ARG A 185 4.58 -3.10 5.25
C ARG A 185 3.45 -4.11 5.39
N CYS A 186 3.14 -4.57 6.60
CA CYS A 186 2.03 -5.51 6.86
C CYS A 186 0.66 -4.88 6.58
N LEU A 187 0.44 -3.64 7.02
CA LEU A 187 -0.79 -2.91 6.71
C LEU A 187 -0.95 -2.71 5.21
N SER A 188 0.14 -2.43 4.49
CA SER A 188 0.04 -2.35 3.03
C SER A 188 -0.31 -3.67 2.39
N LEU A 189 0.28 -4.77 2.84
CA LEU A 189 -0.02 -6.09 2.31
C LEU A 189 -1.51 -6.39 2.45
N GLN A 190 -2.06 -6.20 3.66
CA GLN A 190 -3.48 -6.40 3.93
C GLN A 190 -4.37 -5.42 3.15
N ALA A 191 -3.95 -4.15 3.02
CA ALA A 191 -4.66 -3.18 2.19
C ALA A 191 -4.68 -3.57 0.70
N ALA A 192 -3.61 -4.17 0.18
CA ALA A 192 -3.52 -4.59 -1.21
C ALA A 192 -4.39 -5.83 -1.50
N LEU A 193 -4.45 -6.82 -0.62
CA LEU A 193 -5.18 -8.06 -0.86
C LEU A 193 -6.69 -7.87 -0.99
N GLY A 194 -7.27 -6.91 -0.27
CA GLY A 194 -8.69 -6.54 -0.43
C GLY A 194 -8.95 -5.42 -1.44
N PHE A 195 -7.95 -5.05 -2.25
CA PHE A 195 -8.07 -4.05 -3.32
C PHE A 195 -8.37 -4.73 -4.66
N LYS A 196 -9.41 -4.29 -5.37
CA LYS A 196 -9.70 -4.76 -6.73
C LYS A 196 -9.29 -3.74 -7.77
N ASN A 197 -9.83 -2.53 -7.64
CA ASN A 197 -9.47 -1.38 -8.45
C ASN A 197 -9.83 -0.08 -7.72
N TYR A 198 -9.44 1.05 -8.30
CA TYR A 198 -9.62 2.38 -7.72
C TYR A 198 -11.08 2.78 -7.47
N HIS A 199 -12.01 2.30 -8.31
CA HIS A 199 -13.42 2.68 -8.25
C HIS A 199 -14.27 1.74 -7.39
N THR A 200 -13.80 0.53 -7.14
CA THR A 200 -14.45 -0.42 -6.24
C THR A 200 -14.07 -0.15 -4.79
N PRO A 201 -15.01 -0.27 -3.84
CA PRO A 201 -14.67 -0.25 -2.43
C PRO A 201 -13.78 -1.43 -2.03
N ARG A 202 -12.94 -1.19 -1.02
CA ARG A 202 -12.06 -2.21 -0.42
C ARG A 202 -12.88 -3.15 0.46
N SER A 203 -12.41 -4.39 0.63
CA SER A 203 -12.95 -5.25 1.70
C SER A 203 -12.72 -4.62 3.07
N LEU A 204 -13.53 -4.96 4.08
CA LEU A 204 -13.40 -4.34 5.41
C LEU A 204 -11.99 -4.48 6.02
N PRO A 205 -11.33 -5.67 6.01
CA PRO A 205 -9.93 -5.78 6.43
C PRO A 205 -8.96 -4.87 5.67
N SER A 206 -9.17 -4.70 4.37
CA SER A 206 -8.35 -3.81 3.56
C SER A 206 -8.64 -2.34 3.86
N SER A 207 -9.90 -1.96 4.08
CA SER A 207 -10.31 -0.61 4.49
C SER A 207 -9.73 -0.23 5.85
N VAL A 208 -9.73 -1.16 6.82
CA VAL A 208 -9.12 -0.94 8.16
C VAL A 208 -7.63 -0.66 8.01
N SER A 209 -6.88 -1.50 7.29
CA SER A 209 -5.45 -1.25 7.08
C SER A 209 -5.17 0.02 6.30
N TRP A 210 -6.00 0.32 5.28
CA TRP A 210 -5.90 1.54 4.49
C TRP A 210 -6.12 2.80 5.33
N ALA A 211 -7.14 2.79 6.19
CA ALA A 211 -7.40 3.86 7.14
C ALA A 211 -6.22 4.06 8.10
N ILE A 212 -5.67 2.97 8.66
CA ILE A 212 -4.51 3.04 9.56
C ILE A 212 -3.28 3.61 8.85
N LEU A 213 -3.03 3.25 7.59
CA LEU A 213 -1.93 3.84 6.80
C LEU A 213 -2.08 5.35 6.63
N HIS A 214 -3.31 5.83 6.39
CA HIS A 214 -3.58 7.27 6.34
C HIS A 214 -3.43 7.96 7.70
N LEU A 215 -3.95 7.35 8.76
CA LEU A 215 -3.78 7.86 10.14
C LEU A 215 -2.30 7.97 10.51
N ARG A 216 -1.49 6.96 10.15
CA ARG A 216 -0.04 6.96 10.31
C ARG A 216 0.62 8.07 9.48
N HIS A 217 0.24 8.23 8.22
CA HIS A 217 0.78 9.30 7.36
C HIS A 217 0.54 10.67 7.98
N ALA A 218 -0.70 10.96 8.38
CA ALA A 218 -1.06 12.23 9.01
C ALA A 218 -0.31 12.45 10.34
N SER A 219 -0.23 11.44 11.21
CA SER A 219 0.47 11.56 12.49
C SER A 219 1.98 11.81 12.30
N VAL A 220 2.63 11.09 11.38
CA VAL A 220 4.07 11.21 11.11
C VAL A 220 4.37 12.55 10.44
N LEU A 221 3.49 13.00 9.54
CA LEU A 221 3.57 14.32 8.93
C LEU A 221 3.55 15.42 9.99
N PHE A 222 2.61 15.41 10.94
CA PHE A 222 2.58 16.42 12.02
C PHE A 222 3.86 16.38 12.86
N ALA A 223 4.33 15.20 13.24
CA ALA A 223 5.56 15.05 14.01
C ALA A 223 6.79 15.64 13.30
N TYR A 224 6.95 15.38 12.00
CA TYR A 224 8.04 15.96 11.22
C TYR A 224 7.83 17.42 10.86
N PHE A 225 6.59 17.89 10.72
CA PHE A 225 6.28 19.30 10.54
C PHE A 225 6.73 20.14 11.75
N PHE A 226 6.55 19.64 12.97
CA PHE A 226 7.08 20.34 14.14
C PHE A 226 8.62 20.34 14.21
N GLN A 227 9.29 19.31 13.71
CA GLN A 227 10.74 19.32 13.56
C GLN A 227 11.18 20.32 12.48
N TYR A 228 10.42 20.41 11.39
CA TYR A 228 10.61 21.37 10.30
C TYR A 228 10.52 22.82 10.83
N ASN A 229 9.50 23.15 11.63
CA ASN A 229 9.33 24.48 12.23
C ASN A 229 10.40 24.86 13.27
N LYS A 230 11.09 23.87 13.85
CA LYS A 230 12.20 24.05 14.79
C LYS A 230 13.57 24.18 14.10
N GLY A 231 13.65 24.03 12.79
CA GLY A 231 14.89 24.17 12.02
C GLY A 231 15.52 25.56 12.17
N PRO A 232 16.82 25.72 11.85
CA PRO A 232 17.50 27.02 11.90
C PRO A 232 16.77 28.04 11.02
N LYS A 233 16.12 29.01 11.67
CA LYS A 233 15.17 29.96 11.05
C LYS A 233 15.84 31.05 10.21
N GLU A 234 17.16 31.19 10.31
CA GLU A 234 17.93 32.28 9.70
C GLU A 234 18.28 32.02 8.23
N THR A 235 18.06 30.80 7.71
CA THR A 235 18.66 30.39 6.43
C THR A 235 17.65 30.20 5.28
N GLU A 236 16.39 29.81 5.54
CA GLU A 236 15.39 29.57 4.49
C GLU A 236 13.95 29.94 4.91
N PRO A 237 13.13 30.56 4.03
CA PRO A 237 11.70 30.78 4.28
C PRO A 237 10.91 29.46 4.29
N HIS A 238 9.72 29.47 4.91
CA HIS A 238 8.83 28.30 4.92
C HIS A 238 8.34 27.99 3.50
N ASP A 239 8.45 26.72 3.11
CA ASP A 239 8.01 26.24 1.80
C ASP A 239 6.47 26.14 1.80
N PRO A 240 5.77 26.90 0.92
CA PRO A 240 4.31 26.87 0.89
C PRO A 240 3.77 25.48 0.54
N ASP A 241 4.52 24.63 -0.17
CA ASP A 241 4.07 23.28 -0.50
C ASP A 241 4.01 22.36 0.74
N VAL A 242 4.88 22.57 1.73
CA VAL A 242 4.80 21.86 3.02
C VAL A 242 3.53 22.26 3.76
N LEU A 243 3.22 23.56 3.80
CA LEU A 243 2.01 24.05 4.46
C LEU A 243 0.72 23.60 3.76
N ARG A 244 0.71 23.54 2.42
CA ARG A 244 -0.40 22.94 1.66
C ARG A 244 -0.61 21.47 1.99
N MET A 245 0.48 20.70 2.11
CA MET A 245 0.41 19.29 2.52
C MET A 245 -0.14 19.14 3.94
N VAL A 246 0.30 19.97 4.88
CA VAL A 246 -0.23 19.98 6.26
C VAL A 246 -1.71 20.38 6.27
N LEU A 247 -2.10 21.40 5.50
CA LEU A 247 -3.48 21.86 5.35
C LEU A 247 -4.42 20.75 4.86
N GLY A 248 -4.07 20.08 3.77
CA GLY A 248 -4.92 18.99 3.27
C GLY A 248 -5.01 17.83 4.25
N ASN A 249 -3.91 17.48 4.95
CA ASN A 249 -3.96 16.43 5.97
C ASN A 249 -4.72 16.84 7.23
N THR A 250 -4.73 18.14 7.60
CA THR A 250 -5.60 18.68 8.64
C THR A 250 -7.07 18.56 8.26
N LYS A 251 -7.44 18.96 7.03
CA LYS A 251 -8.82 18.80 6.51
C LYS A 251 -9.23 17.32 6.51
N TRP A 252 -8.37 16.45 5.97
CA TRP A 252 -8.61 15.01 5.95
C TRP A 252 -8.79 14.43 7.35
N ALA A 253 -7.93 14.80 8.31
CA ALA A 253 -8.00 14.29 9.68
C ALA A 253 -9.27 14.74 10.41
N LEU A 254 -9.70 15.98 10.20
CA LEU A 254 -10.94 16.52 10.75
C LEU A 254 -12.16 15.80 10.16
N ASP A 255 -12.27 15.76 8.82
CA ASP A 255 -13.38 15.10 8.13
C ASP A 255 -13.43 13.60 8.45
N PHE A 256 -12.28 12.93 8.58
CA PHE A 256 -12.22 11.53 9.00
C PHE A 256 -12.69 11.33 10.45
N SER A 257 -12.41 12.30 11.33
CA SER A 257 -12.92 12.27 12.71
C SER A 257 -14.44 12.47 12.75
N TYR A 258 -14.99 13.30 11.86
CA TYR A 258 -16.44 13.48 11.74
C TYR A 258 -17.11 12.25 11.14
N TYR A 259 -16.53 11.67 10.08
CA TYR A 259 -16.97 10.39 9.51
C TYR A 259 -17.06 9.30 10.58
N ILE A 260 -16.05 9.18 11.45
CA ILE A 260 -16.07 8.22 12.56
C ILE A 260 -17.27 8.45 13.48
N LEU A 261 -17.56 9.70 13.83
CA LEU A 261 -18.64 10.02 14.75
C LEU A 261 -20.02 9.90 14.10
N ASP A 262 -20.15 10.27 12.83
CA ASP A 262 -21.38 10.11 12.06
C ASP A 262 -21.81 8.64 12.03
N GLU A 263 -20.89 7.74 11.64
CA GLU A 263 -21.12 6.29 11.65
C GLU A 263 -21.47 5.78 13.07
N LEU A 264 -20.84 6.32 14.12
CA LEU A 264 -21.17 5.93 15.49
C LEU A 264 -22.53 6.42 15.97
N PHE A 265 -22.99 7.59 15.53
CA PHE A 265 -24.34 8.06 15.86
C PHE A 265 -25.39 7.18 15.21
N GLU A 266 -25.18 6.81 13.95
CA GLU A 266 -26.04 5.85 13.25
C GLU A 266 -26.04 4.49 13.96
N LEU A 267 -24.87 3.95 14.31
CA LEU A 267 -24.77 2.68 15.04
C LEU A 267 -25.43 2.75 16.42
N ALA A 268 -25.31 3.86 17.14
CA ALA A 268 -25.94 3.99 18.46
C ALA A 268 -27.48 3.91 18.37
N GLU A 269 -28.07 4.50 17.32
CA GLU A 269 -29.51 4.42 17.04
C GLU A 269 -29.90 3.01 16.55
N GLU A 270 -29.09 2.39 15.70
CA GLU A 270 -29.33 1.04 15.19
C GLU A 270 -29.29 -0.02 16.31
N PHE A 271 -28.44 0.16 17.31
CA PHE A 271 -28.30 -0.75 18.45
C PHE A 271 -29.27 -0.47 19.60
N GLU A 272 -29.97 0.67 19.59
CA GLU A 272 -30.90 1.06 20.65
C GLU A 272 -31.93 -0.03 21.00
N PRO A 273 -32.58 -0.71 20.03
CA PRO A 273 -33.58 -1.73 20.31
C PRO A 273 -33.04 -2.97 21.04
N VAL A 274 -31.73 -3.24 20.93
CA VAL A 274 -31.09 -4.42 21.51
C VAL A 274 -30.28 -4.11 22.78
N PHE A 275 -30.32 -2.88 23.30
CA PHE A 275 -29.55 -2.52 24.50
C PHE A 275 -29.99 -3.27 25.77
N SER A 276 -31.25 -3.68 25.87
CA SER A 276 -31.76 -4.42 27.02
C SER A 276 -31.43 -5.92 26.98
N ASP A 277 -31.13 -6.48 25.81
CA ASP A 277 -30.85 -7.90 25.61
C ASP A 277 -29.36 -8.12 25.33
N GLN A 278 -28.65 -8.71 26.29
CA GLN A 278 -27.20 -8.92 26.18
C GLN A 278 -26.82 -9.93 25.09
N GLU A 279 -27.65 -10.95 24.84
CA GLU A 279 -27.38 -11.97 23.83
C GLU A 279 -27.62 -11.41 22.43
N ALA A 280 -28.76 -10.76 22.22
CA ALA A 280 -29.06 -10.08 20.96
C ALA A 280 -28.03 -8.99 20.65
N PHE A 281 -27.61 -8.22 21.65
CA PHE A 281 -26.54 -7.23 21.52
C PHE A 281 -25.23 -7.88 21.07
N ALA A 282 -24.80 -8.95 21.75
CA ALA A 282 -23.56 -9.64 21.42
C ALA A 282 -23.56 -10.22 19.99
N GLN A 283 -24.68 -10.81 19.56
CA GLN A 283 -24.81 -11.34 18.20
C GLN A 283 -24.80 -10.21 17.15
N LYS A 284 -25.46 -9.08 17.46
CA LYS A 284 -25.44 -7.90 16.59
C LYS A 284 -24.03 -7.33 16.48
N VAL A 285 -23.28 -7.19 17.57
CA VAL A 285 -21.87 -6.74 17.53
C VAL A 285 -21.01 -7.65 16.65
N LYS A 286 -21.15 -8.98 16.78
CA LYS A 286 -20.38 -9.95 15.98
C LYS A 286 -20.67 -9.91 14.48
N SER A 287 -21.87 -9.51 14.09
CA SER A 287 -22.30 -9.39 12.69
C SER A 287 -22.12 -7.98 12.11
N THR A 288 -21.79 -6.99 12.95
CA THR A 288 -21.62 -5.60 12.53
C THR A 288 -20.28 -5.40 11.84
N ASN A 289 -20.36 -4.91 10.60
CA ASN A 289 -19.21 -4.58 9.77
C ASN A 289 -19.00 -3.05 9.75
N SER A 290 -18.44 -2.51 10.84
CA SER A 290 -18.19 -1.07 10.97
C SER A 290 -16.70 -0.76 10.97
N LEU A 291 -16.26 0.08 10.02
CA LEU A 291 -14.89 0.57 9.96
C LEU A 291 -14.57 1.41 11.20
N SER A 292 -15.47 2.34 11.55
CA SER A 292 -15.27 3.25 12.68
C SER A 292 -15.18 2.53 14.01
N LEU A 293 -16.01 1.51 14.23
CA LEU A 293 -15.97 0.71 15.45
C LEU A 293 -14.65 -0.07 15.57
N ILE A 294 -14.19 -0.71 14.49
CA ILE A 294 -12.92 -1.44 14.49
C ILE A 294 -11.73 -0.51 14.76
N LEU A 295 -11.71 0.67 14.12
CA LEU A 295 -10.66 1.67 14.33
C LEU A 295 -10.67 2.23 15.76
N LEU A 296 -11.83 2.38 16.39
CA LEU A 296 -11.91 2.83 17.77
C LEU A 296 -11.58 1.73 18.78
N LEU A 297 -11.82 0.47 18.46
CA LEU A 297 -11.46 -0.63 19.35
C LEU A 297 -9.97 -0.98 19.27
N SER A 298 -9.35 -0.90 18.08
CA SER A 298 -7.94 -1.26 17.91
C SER A 298 -7.00 -0.26 18.59
N SER A 299 -6.04 -0.78 19.34
CA SER A 299 -5.03 0.04 20.03
C SER A 299 -4.14 0.84 19.06
N MET A 300 -3.85 0.28 17.88
CA MET A 300 -2.98 0.88 16.86
C MET A 300 -3.59 2.16 16.26
N SER A 301 -4.80 2.06 15.72
CA SER A 301 -5.54 3.21 15.17
C SER A 301 -5.84 4.26 16.23
N ARG A 302 -6.26 3.85 17.44
CA ARG A 302 -6.46 4.77 18.57
C ARG A 302 -5.21 5.57 18.92
N ALA A 303 -4.03 4.94 18.88
CA ALA A 303 -2.78 5.64 19.13
C ALA A 303 -2.51 6.71 18.06
N PHE A 304 -2.70 6.39 16.78
CA PHE A 304 -2.56 7.37 15.70
C PHE A 304 -3.58 8.51 15.79
N LEU A 305 -4.85 8.23 16.11
CA LEU A 305 -5.87 9.26 16.33
C LEU A 305 -5.45 10.23 17.45
N ARG A 306 -4.87 9.72 18.55
CA ARG A 306 -4.35 10.57 19.63
C ARG A 306 -3.14 11.39 19.19
N PHE A 307 -2.23 10.84 18.39
CA PHE A 307 -1.13 11.61 17.80
C PHE A 307 -1.63 12.71 16.87
N ILE A 308 -2.70 12.46 16.10
CA ILE A 308 -3.37 13.46 15.28
C ILE A 308 -3.96 14.57 16.15
N CYS A 309 -4.69 14.26 17.25
CA CYS A 309 -5.20 15.30 18.17
C CYS A 309 -4.08 16.19 18.72
N ARG A 310 -2.94 15.58 19.12
CA ARG A 310 -1.74 16.33 19.54
C ARG A 310 -1.19 17.20 18.40
N GLY A 311 -1.17 16.68 17.18
CA GLY A 311 -0.79 17.40 15.96
C GLY A 311 -1.67 18.61 15.68
N LEU A 312 -2.99 18.43 15.66
CA LEU A 312 -3.95 19.51 15.43
C LEU A 312 -3.82 20.61 16.49
N ARG A 313 -3.67 20.25 17.77
CA ARG A 313 -3.43 21.21 18.85
C ARG A 313 -2.13 21.98 18.65
N GLY A 314 -1.06 21.29 18.26
CA GLY A 314 0.24 21.91 18.00
C GLY A 314 0.20 22.88 16.81
N VAL A 315 -0.54 22.54 15.75
CA VAL A 315 -0.77 23.45 14.61
C VAL A 315 -1.56 24.68 15.05
N TYR A 316 -2.64 24.49 15.81
CA TYR A 316 -3.46 25.60 16.33
C TYR A 316 -2.62 26.55 17.21
N ALA A 317 -1.88 26.02 18.18
CA ALA A 317 -1.00 26.81 19.06
C ALA A 317 0.17 27.47 18.31
N GLY A 318 0.63 26.88 17.21
CA GLY A 318 1.72 27.40 16.40
C GLY A 318 1.37 28.68 15.62
N TYR A 319 0.08 29.01 15.44
CA TYR A 319 -0.36 30.15 14.63
C TYR A 319 0.17 31.50 15.12
N THR A 320 0.15 31.72 16.44
CA THR A 320 0.59 32.98 17.04
C THR A 320 2.10 33.07 17.24
N THR A 321 2.79 31.92 17.21
CA THR A 321 4.20 31.80 17.60
C THR A 321 5.14 31.62 16.41
N THR A 322 4.62 31.25 15.23
CA THR A 322 5.43 31.01 14.03
C THR A 322 5.50 32.29 13.18
N PRO A 323 6.68 32.91 13.02
CA PRO A 323 6.83 34.10 12.18
C PRO A 323 6.75 33.68 10.70
N LEU A 324 5.61 33.97 10.05
CA LEU A 324 5.33 33.62 8.66
C LEU A 324 5.14 34.87 7.80
N SER A 325 5.59 34.80 6.55
CA SER A 325 5.44 35.86 5.55
C SER A 325 4.88 35.31 4.23
N GLY A 326 4.36 36.19 3.37
CA GLY A 326 3.88 35.83 2.03
C GLY A 326 2.80 34.74 2.00
N GLU A 327 2.88 33.84 1.01
CA GLU A 327 1.94 32.72 0.83
C GLU A 327 1.90 31.77 2.04
N ALA A 328 3.02 31.58 2.73
CA ALA A 328 3.08 30.71 3.90
C ALA A 328 2.14 31.18 5.03
N ARG A 329 2.00 32.50 5.20
CA ARG A 329 1.06 33.06 6.18
C ARG A 329 -0.39 32.76 5.78
N VAL A 330 -0.72 32.85 4.50
CA VAL A 330 -2.09 32.57 3.99
C VAL A 330 -2.49 31.14 4.28
N TYR A 331 -1.63 30.16 3.94
CA TYR A 331 -1.93 28.75 4.19
C TYR A 331 -2.02 28.40 5.68
N TYR A 332 -1.20 29.04 6.52
CA TYR A 332 -1.30 28.83 7.95
C TYR A 332 -2.55 29.47 8.55
N THR A 333 -2.95 30.66 8.10
CA THR A 333 -4.23 31.26 8.51
C THR A 333 -5.40 30.35 8.12
N GLU A 334 -5.39 29.76 6.92
CA GLU A 334 -6.40 28.79 6.49
C GLU A 334 -6.40 27.52 7.37
N LEU A 335 -5.22 27.01 7.75
CA LEU A 335 -5.07 25.91 8.71
C LEU A 335 -5.76 26.22 10.04
N TYR A 336 -5.50 27.40 10.60
CA TYR A 336 -6.08 27.85 11.85
C TYR A 336 -7.61 27.96 11.73
N GLN A 337 -8.11 28.63 10.69
CA GLN A 337 -9.54 28.80 10.44
C GLN A 337 -10.25 27.46 10.24
N THR A 338 -9.62 26.51 9.56
CA THR A 338 -10.17 25.16 9.36
C THR A 338 -10.38 24.44 10.69
N ILE A 339 -9.41 24.55 11.61
CA ILE A 339 -9.52 23.94 12.94
C ILE A 339 -10.56 24.67 13.79
N ASP A 340 -10.58 26.00 13.75
CA ASP A 340 -11.48 26.84 14.56
C ASP A 340 -12.95 26.69 14.14
N ALA A 341 -13.20 26.54 12.84
CA ALA A 341 -14.54 26.30 12.27
C ALA A 341 -15.02 24.85 12.40
N SER A 342 -14.23 23.96 13.01
CA SER A 342 -14.60 22.56 13.20
C SER A 342 -15.92 22.43 14.00
N PRO A 343 -16.89 21.61 13.57
CA PRO A 343 -18.11 21.32 14.35
C PRO A 343 -17.82 20.62 15.69
N ILE A 344 -16.58 20.18 15.93
CA ILE A 344 -16.14 19.49 17.13
C ILE A 344 -14.80 20.04 17.59
N ARG A 345 -14.74 20.52 18.84
CA ARG A 345 -13.48 20.98 19.41
C ARG A 345 -12.52 19.80 19.63
N ILE A 346 -11.23 20.01 19.39
CA ILE A 346 -10.20 18.95 19.49
C ILE A 346 -10.18 18.32 20.90
N ASP A 347 -10.35 19.12 21.95
CA ASP A 347 -10.38 18.66 23.35
C ASP A 347 -11.57 17.74 23.64
N VAL A 348 -12.73 18.01 23.02
CA VAL A 348 -13.93 17.15 23.14
C VAL A 348 -13.67 15.79 22.47
N TYR A 349 -13.10 15.78 21.27
CA TYR A 349 -12.76 14.54 20.57
C TYR A 349 -11.67 13.74 21.31
N GLU A 350 -10.68 14.40 21.88
CA GLU A 350 -9.63 13.74 22.66
C GLU A 350 -10.16 13.15 23.96
N LYS A 351 -11.07 13.85 24.65
CA LYS A 351 -11.80 13.32 25.82
C LYS A 351 -12.63 12.10 25.44
N PHE A 352 -13.28 12.11 24.28
CA PHE A 352 -13.98 10.95 23.75
C PHE A 352 -13.03 9.77 23.56
N LEU A 353 -11.90 9.94 22.84
CA LEU A 353 -10.91 8.89 22.63
C LEU A 353 -10.36 8.32 23.95
N ALA A 354 -10.13 9.17 24.95
CA ALA A 354 -9.74 8.73 26.30
C ALA A 354 -10.84 7.89 26.97
N GLY A 355 -12.11 8.25 26.76
CA GLY A 355 -13.27 7.48 27.19
C GLY A 355 -13.35 6.10 26.52
N VAL A 356 -13.06 6.01 25.22
CA VAL A 356 -12.96 4.73 24.48
C VAL A 356 -11.83 3.88 25.05
N ASP A 357 -10.66 4.49 25.29
CA ASP A 357 -9.50 3.80 25.84
C ASP A 357 -9.76 3.21 27.23
N SER A 358 -10.43 3.97 28.10
CA SER A 358 -10.90 3.47 29.39
C SER A 358 -11.87 2.29 29.23
N ALA A 359 -12.85 2.38 28.33
CA ALA A 359 -13.81 1.30 28.10
C ALA A 359 -13.13 0.01 27.62
N VAL A 360 -12.20 0.10 26.66
CA VAL A 360 -11.45 -1.06 26.16
C VAL A 360 -10.55 -1.64 27.26
N ARG A 361 -9.84 -0.80 28.02
CA ARG A 361 -9.02 -1.24 29.15
C ARG A 361 -9.84 -2.01 30.18
N HIS A 362 -11.01 -1.49 30.56
CA HIS A 362 -11.91 -2.14 31.51
C HIS A 362 -12.48 -3.45 30.96
N ALA A 363 -12.77 -3.54 29.67
CA ALA A 363 -13.26 -4.77 29.07
C ALA A 363 -12.20 -5.90 29.13
N TYR A 364 -10.94 -5.60 28.81
CA TYR A 364 -9.84 -6.56 28.99
C TYR A 364 -9.63 -6.93 30.45
N GLN A 365 -9.58 -5.95 31.36
CA GLN A 365 -9.42 -6.20 32.80
C GLN A 365 -10.56 -7.04 33.36
N GLY A 366 -11.80 -6.78 32.97
CA GLY A 366 -12.99 -7.52 33.40
C GLY A 366 -12.99 -8.97 32.92
N ALA A 367 -12.33 -9.27 31.80
CA ALA A 367 -12.12 -10.63 31.30
C ALA A 367 -10.85 -11.30 31.87
N GLY A 368 -10.07 -10.61 32.73
CA GLY A 368 -8.81 -11.12 33.27
C GLY A 368 -7.62 -11.08 32.31
N PHE A 369 -7.69 -10.30 31.22
CA PHE A 369 -6.62 -10.21 30.21
C PHE A 369 -5.54 -9.22 30.66
N GLY A 370 -4.34 -9.75 30.90
CA GLY A 370 -3.11 -8.98 31.10
C GLY A 370 -2.48 -8.55 29.77
N ASP A 371 -1.26 -8.05 29.83
CA ASP A 371 -0.56 -7.53 28.64
C ASP A 371 -0.12 -8.64 27.67
N ASN A 372 0.01 -9.88 28.15
CA ASN A 372 0.40 -11.05 27.36
C ASN A 372 -0.78 -11.66 26.57
N GLU A 373 -2.00 -11.53 27.07
CA GLU A 373 -3.20 -12.11 26.46
C GLU A 373 -3.87 -11.15 25.45
N ARG A 374 -3.60 -9.84 25.56
CA ARG A 374 -4.15 -8.79 24.67
C ARG A 374 -3.72 -8.86 23.19
N PRO A 375 -2.48 -9.26 22.83
CA PRO A 375 -2.04 -9.25 21.44
C PRO A 375 -2.91 -10.09 20.50
N ALA A 376 -3.46 -11.22 20.97
CA ALA A 376 -4.28 -12.11 20.14
C ALA A 376 -5.63 -11.48 19.74
N PRO A 377 -6.47 -10.98 20.67
CA PRO A 377 -7.68 -10.22 20.31
C PRO A 377 -7.40 -8.98 19.46
N GLU A 378 -6.33 -8.23 19.75
CA GLU A 378 -5.95 -7.06 18.95
C GLU A 378 -5.54 -7.45 17.52
N LYS A 379 -4.83 -8.57 17.35
CA LYS A 379 -4.49 -9.13 16.03
C LYS A 379 -5.75 -9.56 15.29
N GLU A 380 -6.68 -10.26 15.95
CA GLU A 380 -7.94 -10.67 15.32
C GLU A 380 -8.75 -9.46 14.82
N LEU A 381 -8.83 -8.41 15.65
CA LEU A 381 -9.50 -7.16 15.30
C LEU A 381 -8.83 -6.48 14.09
N LEU A 382 -7.50 -6.44 14.06
CA LEU A 382 -6.74 -5.79 13.00
C LEU A 382 -6.77 -6.58 11.67
N VAL A 383 -6.52 -7.89 11.73
CA VAL A 383 -6.32 -8.75 10.56
C VAL A 383 -7.66 -9.23 10.00
N ASN A 384 -8.55 -9.72 10.86
CA ASN A 384 -9.82 -10.31 10.43
C ASN A 384 -10.98 -9.31 10.45
N SER A 385 -10.79 -8.11 11.02
CA SER A 385 -11.88 -7.12 11.19
C SER A 385 -13.07 -7.68 11.97
N ARG A 386 -12.81 -8.58 12.91
CA ARG A 386 -13.83 -9.19 13.78
C ARG A 386 -13.67 -8.65 15.19
N ILE A 387 -14.78 -8.29 15.82
CA ILE A 387 -14.79 -7.79 17.20
C ILE A 387 -14.71 -9.00 18.14
N PRO A 388 -13.61 -9.19 18.89
CA PRO A 388 -13.49 -10.30 19.81
C PRO A 388 -14.49 -10.19 20.95
N ALA A 389 -14.94 -11.32 21.51
CA ALA A 389 -15.95 -11.34 22.55
C ALA A 389 -15.59 -10.50 23.79
N VAL A 390 -14.29 -10.45 24.13
CA VAL A 390 -13.75 -9.62 25.23
C VAL A 390 -14.01 -8.12 25.05
N LEU A 391 -14.21 -7.64 23.81
CA LEU A 391 -14.45 -6.22 23.52
C LEU A 391 -15.94 -5.85 23.44
N ILE A 392 -16.86 -6.82 23.46
CA ILE A 392 -18.31 -6.55 23.44
C ILE A 392 -18.74 -5.59 24.57
N PRO A 393 -18.27 -5.71 25.83
CA PRO A 393 -18.58 -4.76 26.89
C PRO A 393 -18.08 -3.33 26.60
N ALA A 394 -16.96 -3.19 25.89
CA ALA A 394 -16.44 -1.88 25.47
C ALA A 394 -17.37 -1.24 24.43
N VAL A 395 -17.88 -2.02 23.48
CA VAL A 395 -18.87 -1.54 22.49
C VAL A 395 -20.15 -1.09 23.19
N ALA A 396 -20.65 -1.86 24.16
CA ALA A 396 -21.82 -1.49 24.95
C ALA A 396 -21.60 -0.16 25.68
N THR A 397 -20.45 0.02 26.32
CA THR A 397 -20.09 1.27 27.03
C THR A 397 -19.98 2.45 26.06
N LEU A 398 -19.38 2.22 24.89
CA LEU A 398 -19.22 3.22 23.85
C LEU A 398 -20.57 3.75 23.38
N LEU A 399 -21.46 2.86 22.92
CA LEU A 399 -22.74 3.23 22.31
C LEU A 399 -23.77 3.71 23.34
N ARG A 400 -23.78 3.15 24.55
CA ARG A 400 -24.78 3.50 25.58
C ARG A 400 -24.41 4.73 26.42
N GLN A 401 -23.12 5.02 26.56
CA GLN A 401 -22.65 6.07 27.48
C GLN A 401 -21.80 7.12 26.78
N LYS A 402 -20.73 6.71 26.08
CA LYS A 402 -19.75 7.67 25.54
C LYS A 402 -20.31 8.46 24.36
N VAL A 403 -20.95 7.80 23.40
CA VAL A 403 -21.57 8.47 22.25
C VAL A 403 -22.69 9.43 22.69
N PRO A 404 -23.65 9.03 23.55
CA PRO A 404 -24.66 9.97 24.08
C PRO A 404 -24.06 11.15 24.85
N SER A 405 -22.96 10.94 25.59
CA SER A 405 -22.31 12.01 26.36
C SER A 405 -21.67 13.10 25.51
N LEU A 406 -21.44 12.85 24.21
CA LEU A 406 -20.91 13.86 23.29
C LEU A 406 -21.96 14.81 22.74
N LYS A 407 -23.23 14.39 22.70
CA LYS A 407 -24.33 15.16 22.10
C LYS A 407 -24.40 16.64 22.53
N PRO A 408 -24.17 17.04 23.80
CA PRO A 408 -24.25 18.46 24.18
C PRO A 408 -23.07 19.31 23.67
N ASP A 409 -21.94 18.70 23.36
CA ASP A 409 -20.68 19.41 23.07
C ASP A 409 -20.37 19.51 21.56
N ILE A 410 -21.27 19.01 20.69
CA ILE A 410 -21.04 18.89 19.24
C ILE A 410 -22.21 19.42 18.42
N ASN A 411 -21.91 19.92 17.23
CA ASN A 411 -22.93 20.21 16.23
C ASN A 411 -23.25 18.94 15.42
N ARG A 412 -24.15 18.09 15.94
CA ARG A 412 -24.55 16.84 15.28
C ARG A 412 -25.09 17.05 13.86
N MET A 413 -25.86 18.12 13.65
CA MET A 413 -26.43 18.41 12.32
C MET A 413 -25.33 18.72 11.29
N ALA A 414 -24.31 19.50 11.66
CA ALA A 414 -23.19 19.78 10.77
C ALA A 414 -22.38 18.52 10.41
N ILE A 415 -22.22 17.59 11.37
CA ILE A 415 -21.56 16.30 11.13
C ILE A 415 -22.40 15.45 10.17
N TYR A 416 -23.71 15.33 10.43
CA TYR A 416 -24.61 14.50 9.61
C TYR A 416 -24.75 15.01 8.16
N LEU A 417 -24.72 16.33 7.96
CA LEU A 417 -24.82 16.93 6.63
C LEU A 417 -23.47 17.00 5.89
N GLY A 418 -22.38 16.54 6.50
CA GLY A 418 -21.05 16.55 5.92
C GLY A 418 -20.93 15.63 4.68
N ASP A 419 -20.13 16.05 3.70
CA ASP A 419 -19.79 15.19 2.57
C ASP A 419 -18.43 14.51 2.77
N TYR A 420 -18.46 13.24 3.13
CA TYR A 420 -17.27 12.42 3.37
C TYR A 420 -16.80 11.64 2.13
N SER A 421 -17.43 11.84 0.97
CA SER A 421 -17.15 11.09 -0.26
C SER A 421 -15.69 11.17 -0.69
N TRP A 422 -15.06 12.33 -0.45
CA TRP A 422 -13.66 12.57 -0.81
C TRP A 422 -12.64 11.79 0.03
N LEU A 423 -13.04 11.33 1.22
CA LEU A 423 -12.19 10.48 2.06
C LEU A 423 -11.98 9.10 1.42
N GLY A 424 -12.96 8.65 0.63
CA GLY A 424 -12.89 7.39 -0.08
C GLY A 424 -13.01 6.15 0.81
N PHE A 425 -13.73 6.21 1.94
CA PHE A 425 -14.00 5.02 2.76
C PHE A 425 -15.44 4.49 2.64
N CYS A 426 -16.38 5.33 2.23
CA CYS A 426 -17.77 4.93 2.10
C CYS A 426 -18.00 4.04 0.87
N ASN A 427 -19.01 3.18 0.95
CA ASN A 427 -19.37 2.22 -0.10
C ASN A 427 -20.55 2.72 -0.97
N ASP A 428 -20.91 3.99 -0.86
CA ASP A 428 -22.07 4.56 -1.52
C ASP A 428 -21.75 5.12 -2.91
N ARG A 429 -22.80 5.35 -3.70
CA ARG A 429 -22.69 5.84 -5.09
C ARG A 429 -22.06 7.23 -5.20
N ARG A 430 -22.22 8.09 -4.19
CA ARG A 430 -21.65 9.46 -4.18
C ARG A 430 -20.13 9.37 -4.04
N THR A 431 -19.63 8.49 -3.18
CA THR A 431 -18.19 8.21 -3.04
C THR A 431 -17.60 7.65 -4.33
N GLU A 432 -18.28 6.68 -4.96
CA GLU A 432 -17.85 6.17 -6.27
C GLU A 432 -17.80 7.28 -7.33
N PHE A 433 -18.86 8.09 -7.41
CA PHE A 433 -18.94 9.22 -8.35
C PHE A 433 -17.84 10.25 -8.10
N TYR A 434 -17.55 10.56 -6.83
CA TYR A 434 -16.46 11.45 -6.45
C TYR A 434 -15.12 10.93 -6.98
N ARG A 435 -14.77 9.66 -6.74
CA ARG A 435 -13.52 9.06 -7.25
C ARG A 435 -13.41 9.02 -8.77
N ARG A 436 -14.54 8.97 -9.49
CA ARG A 436 -14.56 8.98 -10.96
C ARG A 436 -14.38 10.38 -11.54
N THR A 437 -14.79 11.42 -10.82
CA THR A 437 -14.83 12.79 -11.33
C THR A 437 -13.72 13.67 -10.77
N GLN A 438 -13.25 13.38 -9.57
CA GLN A 438 -12.23 14.11 -8.84
C GLN A 438 -11.10 13.14 -8.47
N GLU A 439 -9.89 13.54 -8.80
CA GLU A 439 -8.69 12.88 -8.30
C GLU A 439 -8.18 13.66 -7.10
N VAL A 440 -7.75 12.97 -6.05
CA VAL A 440 -7.19 13.59 -4.85
C VAL A 440 -5.73 13.18 -4.72
N ASP A 441 -4.86 14.15 -4.50
CA ASP A 441 -3.47 13.86 -4.15
C ASP A 441 -3.44 13.09 -2.83
N VAL A 442 -2.99 11.86 -2.87
CA VAL A 442 -3.06 10.96 -1.72
C VAL A 442 -2.14 11.38 -0.56
N LEU A 443 -1.08 12.14 -0.87
CA LEU A 443 -0.07 12.58 0.10
C LEU A 443 -0.41 13.96 0.67
N LYS A 444 -0.76 14.90 -0.22
CA LYS A 444 -1.11 16.28 0.13
C LYS A 444 -2.56 16.41 0.59
N LYS A 445 -3.41 15.44 0.23
CA LYS A 445 -4.86 15.43 0.52
C LYS A 445 -5.56 16.64 -0.08
N LEU A 446 -5.26 16.92 -1.34
CA LEU A 446 -5.81 18.05 -2.09
C LEU A 446 -6.42 17.56 -3.41
N PRO A 447 -7.60 18.03 -3.81
CA PRO A 447 -8.14 17.76 -5.14
C PRO A 447 -7.18 18.22 -6.24
N LEU A 448 -6.89 17.32 -7.17
CA LEU A 448 -6.11 17.58 -8.38
C LEU A 448 -7.06 18.07 -9.48
N ARG A 449 -6.63 19.09 -10.24
CA ARG A 449 -7.45 19.63 -11.34
C ARG A 449 -7.66 18.57 -12.42
N SER A 450 -8.91 18.21 -12.71
CA SER A 450 -9.22 17.21 -13.74
C SER A 450 -8.80 17.66 -15.14
N PHE A 451 -8.20 16.75 -15.92
CA PHE A 451 -7.79 17.00 -17.31
C PHE A 451 -8.97 17.29 -18.25
N HIS A 452 -10.19 16.85 -17.90
CA HIS A 452 -11.35 16.86 -18.79
C HIS A 452 -12.11 18.19 -18.85
N SER A 453 -11.75 19.19 -18.03
CA SER A 453 -12.52 20.45 -17.95
C SER A 453 -12.11 21.51 -19.00
N ARG A 454 -11.73 21.13 -20.23
CA ARG A 454 -11.29 22.10 -21.24
C ARG A 454 -11.94 22.02 -22.63
N THR A 455 -12.93 21.15 -22.83
CA THR A 455 -13.58 21.02 -24.15
C THR A 455 -14.84 21.87 -24.36
N SER A 456 -15.20 22.80 -23.47
CA SER A 456 -16.43 23.59 -23.66
C SER A 456 -16.37 25.04 -23.18
N SER A 457 -15.39 25.80 -23.65
CA SER A 457 -15.51 27.27 -23.67
C SER A 457 -14.91 27.81 -24.97
N THR A 458 -15.72 27.77 -26.03
CA THR A 458 -15.55 28.57 -27.24
C THR A 458 -15.80 30.04 -26.88
N GLU A 459 -14.76 30.71 -26.40
CA GLU A 459 -14.68 32.17 -26.35
C GLU A 459 -13.48 32.57 -27.23
N PRO A 460 -13.70 33.24 -28.37
CA PRO A 460 -12.63 33.65 -29.25
C PRO A 460 -12.21 35.06 -28.88
N ASP A 461 -11.39 35.22 -27.84
CA ASP A 461 -10.73 36.50 -27.58
C ASP A 461 -9.22 36.38 -27.80
N GLY A 462 -8.80 37.03 -28.87
CA GLY A 462 -7.41 37.13 -29.29
C GLY A 462 -6.63 38.06 -28.37
N ASN A 463 -5.47 37.59 -27.91
CA ASN A 463 -4.23 38.30 -28.15
C ASN A 463 -3.03 37.44 -27.77
N GLY A 464 -2.05 37.42 -28.67
CA GLY A 464 -0.86 36.58 -28.59
C GLY A 464 0.01 36.87 -27.37
N ALA A 465 0.13 35.88 -26.50
CA ALA A 465 1.24 35.76 -25.55
C ALA A 465 1.56 34.27 -25.32
N ARG A 466 2.45 33.76 -26.17
CA ARG A 466 3.38 32.64 -25.93
C ARG A 466 2.83 31.40 -25.22
N GLU A 467 2.52 30.40 -26.04
CA GLU A 467 2.94 28.99 -25.95
C GLU A 467 3.92 28.61 -24.82
N ARG A 468 3.50 28.71 -23.55
CA ARG A 468 3.92 27.76 -22.54
C ARG A 468 2.93 26.62 -22.60
N ALA A 469 3.35 25.58 -23.31
CA ALA A 469 2.64 24.34 -23.47
C ALA A 469 1.87 23.97 -22.20
N GLN A 470 0.57 23.77 -22.40
CA GLN A 470 -0.40 23.23 -21.46
C GLN A 470 -0.08 21.75 -21.17
N HIS A 471 1.15 21.46 -20.74
CA HIS A 471 1.49 20.16 -20.19
C HIS A 471 0.84 20.10 -18.82
N GLY A 472 -0.21 19.29 -18.71
CA GLY A 472 -0.81 19.00 -17.42
C GLY A 472 0.27 18.63 -16.43
N GLN A 473 0.12 19.09 -15.18
CA GLN A 473 1.12 18.84 -14.14
C GLN A 473 1.46 17.34 -14.14
N PRO A 474 2.75 16.97 -14.22
CA PRO A 474 3.15 15.58 -14.24
C PRO A 474 2.59 14.89 -13.00
N ARG A 475 2.03 13.70 -13.19
CA ARG A 475 1.43 12.90 -12.11
C ARG A 475 2.18 11.60 -11.98
N ARG A 476 2.09 11.03 -10.79
CA ARG A 476 2.53 9.68 -10.53
C ARG A 476 1.40 8.86 -9.93
N ARG A 477 1.27 7.64 -10.41
CA ARG A 477 0.29 6.65 -9.93
C ARG A 477 1.02 5.54 -9.19
N CYS A 478 0.49 5.16 -8.05
CA CYS A 478 1.01 4.03 -7.30
C CYS A 478 0.67 2.73 -8.03
N THR A 479 1.66 1.85 -8.21
CA THR A 479 1.47 0.52 -8.84
C THR A 479 0.60 -0.41 -8.02
N ARG A 480 0.50 -0.19 -6.70
CA ARG A 480 -0.19 -1.08 -5.75
C ARG A 480 -1.62 -0.67 -5.47
N CYS A 481 -1.85 0.60 -5.10
CA CYS A 481 -3.18 1.08 -4.72
C CYS A 481 -3.84 1.99 -5.76
N CYS A 482 -3.17 2.26 -6.88
CA CYS A 482 -3.62 3.16 -7.95
C CYS A 482 -3.88 4.62 -7.52
N GLU A 483 -3.56 4.99 -6.28
CA GLU A 483 -3.64 6.36 -5.81
C GLU A 483 -2.64 7.26 -6.55
N ILE A 484 -2.96 8.55 -6.58
CA ILE A 484 -2.25 9.53 -7.39
C ILE A 484 -1.57 10.56 -6.49
N SER A 485 -0.40 11.02 -6.91
CA SER A 485 0.19 12.25 -6.39
C SER A 485 0.53 13.17 -7.55
N GLY A 486 0.15 14.44 -7.43
CA GLY A 486 0.45 15.48 -8.40
C GLY A 486 1.84 16.09 -8.23
N ASP A 487 2.63 15.60 -7.26
CA ASP A 487 3.96 16.13 -6.98
C ASP A 487 5.05 15.33 -7.68
N VAL A 488 5.65 15.94 -8.70
CA VAL A 488 6.90 15.50 -9.34
C VAL A 488 7.97 16.59 -9.18
N THR A 489 7.68 17.66 -8.43
CA THR A 489 8.62 18.77 -8.29
C THR A 489 9.68 18.49 -7.23
N THR A 490 10.92 18.83 -7.53
CA THR A 490 12.02 18.79 -6.57
C THR A 490 11.73 19.77 -5.43
N PRO A 491 11.91 19.37 -4.16
CA PRO A 491 11.66 20.25 -3.02
C PRO A 491 12.47 21.56 -3.14
N ARG A 492 11.84 22.69 -2.82
CA ARG A 492 12.43 24.02 -3.05
C ARG A 492 13.43 24.45 -1.98
N SER A 493 13.44 23.75 -0.85
CA SER A 493 14.29 24.03 0.31
C SER A 493 14.88 22.73 0.86
N PHE A 494 16.04 22.83 1.52
CA PHE A 494 16.68 21.67 2.14
C PHE A 494 15.81 21.09 3.26
N LEU A 495 15.15 21.95 4.04
CA LEU A 495 14.23 21.52 5.10
C LEU A 495 13.01 20.76 4.54
N SER A 496 12.45 21.22 3.42
CA SER A 496 11.34 20.55 2.72
C SER A 496 11.79 19.18 2.18
N TYR A 497 12.96 19.13 1.54
CA TYR A 497 13.56 17.87 1.08
C TYR A 497 13.74 16.88 2.23
N ARG A 498 14.31 17.32 3.36
CA ARG A 498 14.53 16.46 4.53
C ARG A 498 13.21 15.90 5.09
N LEU A 499 12.15 16.70 5.13
CA LEU A 499 10.82 16.27 5.56
C LEU A 499 10.24 15.21 4.61
N ILE A 500 10.24 15.48 3.30
CA ILE A 500 9.70 14.57 2.27
C ILE A 500 10.52 13.26 2.21
N ALA A 501 11.84 13.34 2.33
CA ALA A 501 12.73 12.17 2.37
C ALA A 501 12.50 11.31 3.61
N LYS A 502 12.35 11.92 4.79
CA LYS A 502 12.01 11.19 6.04
C LYS A 502 10.65 10.48 5.96
N LEU A 503 9.70 11.08 5.25
CA LEU A 503 8.39 10.48 4.99
C LEU A 503 8.42 9.42 3.86
N GLN A 504 9.56 9.21 3.19
CA GLN A 504 9.73 8.29 2.05
C GLN A 504 8.80 8.58 0.85
N LEU A 505 8.28 9.80 0.74
CA LEU A 505 7.28 10.17 -0.26
C LEU A 505 7.84 10.31 -1.67
N ILE A 506 9.16 10.38 -1.82
CA ILE A 506 9.84 10.43 -3.12
C ILE A 506 9.72 9.06 -3.79
N ARG A 507 9.98 7.98 -3.05
CA ARG A 507 10.13 6.62 -3.61
C ARG A 507 8.82 5.85 -3.64
N SER A 508 8.00 5.99 -2.60
CA SER A 508 6.82 5.13 -2.43
C SER A 508 5.57 5.92 -2.05
N CYS A 509 4.42 5.36 -2.40
CA CYS A 509 3.11 5.77 -1.88
C CYS A 509 3.00 5.46 -0.38
N LEU A 510 1.93 5.92 0.27
CA LEU A 510 1.64 5.59 1.67
C LEU A 510 1.38 4.09 1.90
N CYS A 511 0.99 3.34 0.86
CA CYS A 511 1.00 1.88 0.90
C CYS A 511 2.40 1.28 0.65
N GLY A 512 3.46 2.06 0.53
CA GLY A 512 4.79 1.51 0.20
C GLY A 512 4.93 0.97 -1.23
N GLY A 513 3.88 1.00 -2.06
CA GLY A 513 3.96 0.69 -3.49
C GLY A 513 4.72 1.77 -4.25
N MET A 514 5.40 1.40 -5.32
CA MET A 514 6.26 2.30 -6.08
C MET A 514 5.43 3.27 -6.94
N TRP A 515 6.01 4.44 -7.20
CA TRP A 515 5.43 5.42 -8.11
C TRP A 515 5.79 5.10 -9.56
N THR A 516 4.80 5.20 -10.44
CA THR A 516 4.99 5.21 -11.91
C THR A 516 4.55 6.56 -12.43
N LEU A 517 5.29 7.13 -13.38
CA LEU A 517 4.88 8.39 -14.02
C LEU A 517 3.71 8.12 -14.95
N GLU A 518 2.64 8.89 -14.81
CA GLU A 518 1.59 8.91 -15.82
C GLU A 518 2.15 9.66 -17.03
N SER A 519 2.41 8.92 -18.10
CA SER A 519 2.62 9.53 -19.41
C SER A 519 1.31 10.25 -19.74
N GLY A 520 1.34 11.59 -19.77
CA GLY A 520 0.21 12.36 -20.29
C GLY A 520 -0.19 11.75 -21.62
N THR A 521 -1.48 11.53 -21.85
CA THR A 521 -2.02 10.95 -23.08
C THR A 521 -1.69 11.82 -24.29
N SER A 522 -0.46 11.75 -24.77
CA SER A 522 -0.11 12.03 -26.15
C SER A 522 -0.47 10.77 -26.92
N SER A 523 -1.49 10.90 -27.78
CA SER A 523 -1.82 10.08 -28.94
C SER A 523 -1.21 8.68 -29.00
N THR A 524 -2.10 7.69 -29.05
CA THR A 524 -1.95 6.40 -29.72
C THR A 524 -0.74 6.35 -30.66
N PRO A 525 0.22 5.40 -30.51
CA PRO A 525 1.16 5.16 -31.57
C PRO A 525 0.36 4.61 -32.75
N SER A 526 0.04 5.47 -33.70
CA SER A 526 -0.31 5.05 -35.05
C SER A 526 0.79 4.10 -35.50
N SER A 527 0.41 2.89 -35.85
CA SER A 527 1.21 1.92 -36.59
C SER A 527 2.06 2.62 -37.65
N GLN A 528 3.35 2.85 -37.34
CA GLN A 528 4.32 3.21 -38.36
C GLN A 528 4.73 1.91 -39.03
N THR A 529 4.05 1.63 -40.14
CA THR A 529 4.59 0.81 -41.22
C THR A 529 6.02 1.24 -41.52
N LEU A 530 6.95 0.33 -41.32
CA LEU A 530 8.35 0.46 -41.72
C LEU A 530 8.45 0.85 -43.21
N PRO A 531 9.29 1.84 -43.58
CA PRO A 531 9.53 2.15 -44.97
C PRO A 531 10.34 1.04 -45.63
N SER A 532 9.77 0.48 -46.70
CA SER A 532 10.43 -0.43 -47.62
C SER A 532 11.67 0.24 -48.23
N HIS A 533 12.85 -0.34 -47.94
CA HIS A 533 14.10 -0.02 -48.63
C HIS A 533 14.01 -0.49 -50.10
N ASN A 534 13.65 0.43 -51.01
CA ASN A 534 13.90 0.27 -52.43
C ASN A 534 15.31 0.79 -52.75
N SER A 535 16.26 -0.15 -52.90
CA SER A 535 17.54 0.12 -53.54
C SER A 535 17.34 0.22 -55.05
N ALA A 536 17.28 1.44 -55.56
CA ALA A 536 17.49 1.74 -56.96
C ALA A 536 18.87 2.39 -57.12
N ARG A 537 19.79 1.68 -57.77
CA ARG A 537 21.02 2.23 -58.32
C ARG A 537 20.97 1.88 -59.81
N GLY A 538 20.84 2.90 -60.66
CA GLY A 538 21.11 2.82 -62.10
C GLY A 538 22.55 2.37 -62.33
N GLU A 539 23.04 2.03 -63.50
CA GLU A 539 22.55 2.03 -64.88
C GLU A 539 23.80 1.51 -65.62
N ASN A 540 23.69 0.54 -66.54
CA ASN A 540 24.33 0.62 -67.86
C ASN A 540 24.13 -0.68 -68.66
N ALA A 541 23.93 -0.45 -69.96
CA ALA A 541 23.48 -1.33 -71.00
C ALA A 541 24.52 -2.37 -71.45
N GLU A 542 24.07 -3.52 -71.96
CA GLU A 542 24.08 -3.87 -73.41
C GLU A 542 23.84 -5.37 -73.66
N ALA A 543 23.03 -5.62 -74.69
CA ALA A 543 23.11 -6.69 -75.69
C ALA A 543 22.96 -8.19 -75.34
N ASN A 544 21.87 -8.74 -75.89
CA ASN A 544 21.76 -9.98 -76.69
C ASN A 544 22.12 -11.36 -76.10
N GLY A 545 21.16 -12.29 -76.22
CA GLY A 545 21.46 -13.65 -76.68
C GLY A 545 20.86 -14.81 -75.86
N THR A 546 19.70 -15.30 -76.31
CA THR A 546 19.34 -16.72 -76.55
C THR A 546 19.89 -17.87 -75.67
N GLY A 547 18.96 -18.76 -75.23
CA GLY A 547 19.23 -20.20 -75.01
C GLY A 547 18.73 -20.73 -73.65
N GLN A 548 17.58 -21.42 -73.58
CA GLN A 548 17.42 -22.89 -73.56
C GLN A 548 17.94 -23.60 -72.28
N VAL A 549 17.06 -24.08 -71.38
CA VAL A 549 16.49 -25.45 -71.19
C VAL A 549 17.30 -26.35 -70.21
N PHE A 550 16.53 -27.12 -69.42
CA PHE A 550 16.86 -28.25 -68.52
C PHE A 550 17.36 -27.88 -67.12
N GLY A 551 16.92 -28.47 -66.00
CA GLY A 551 16.12 -29.67 -65.78
C GLY A 551 16.78 -30.54 -64.70
N ALA A 552 15.97 -31.00 -63.74
CA ALA A 552 16.18 -32.16 -62.85
C ALA A 552 17.13 -32.07 -61.63
N SER A 553 16.51 -32.20 -60.45
CA SER A 553 16.72 -33.26 -59.44
C SER A 553 18.14 -33.56 -58.93
N THR A 554 18.41 -33.26 -57.66
CA THR A 554 18.34 -34.22 -56.54
C THR A 554 18.48 -33.48 -55.22
#